data_AF-A0A6N3JVA7-F1
#
_entry.id   AF-A0A6N3JVA7-F1
#
_cell.length_a   1.000
_cell.length_b   1.000
_cell.length_c   1.000
_cell.angle_alpha   90.00
_cell.angle_beta   90.00
_cell.angle_gamma   90.00
#
_symmetry.space_group_name_H-M   'P 1'
#
loop_
_entity.id
_entity.type
_entity.pdbx_description
1 polymer ?
#
loop_
_entity_poly.entity_id
_entity_poly.type
_entity_poly.pdbx_seq_one_letter_code
_entity_poly.pdbx_strand_id
1 'polypeptide(L)' 'MYRYMISFSYEAPSGIGFMGIEWPCKRPIRSMDDVTVVMNHLRNSGYVNAVILGFSLFADPAPKAAS' A
#
# COMPACT_ATOMS: atom_id res chain seq x y z
N MET A 1 11.17 9.70 1.25
CA MET A 1 10.54 8.36 1.24
C MET A 1 9.30 8.43 0.37
N TYR A 2 9.02 7.43 -0.48
CA TYR A 2 7.77 7.41 -1.25
C TYR A 2 6.63 7.09 -0.30
N ARG A 3 5.50 7.80 -0.41
CA ARG A 3 4.32 7.55 0.42
C ARG A 3 3.15 7.31 -0.52
N TYR A 4 2.57 6.13 -0.45
CA TYR A 4 1.45 5.74 -1.29
C TYR A 4 0.16 5.75 -0.48
N MET A 5 -0.92 6.21 -1.10
CA MET A 5 -2.26 5.89 -0.63
C MET A 5 -2.65 4.54 -1.26
N ILE A 6 -2.92 3.53 -0.42
CA ILE A 6 -3.33 2.19 -0.86
C ILE A 6 -4.80 2.01 -0.52
N SER A 7 -5.63 1.80 -1.52
CA SER A 7 -7.05 1.45 -1.36
C SER A 7 -7.23 -0.05 -1.58
N PHE A 8 -7.86 -0.75 -0.64
CA PHE A 8 -8.03 -2.19 -0.70
C PHE A 8 -9.36 -2.63 -0.08
N SER A 9 -9.84 -3.80 -0.51
CA SER A 9 -10.90 -4.53 0.19
C SER A 9 -10.29 -5.60 1.09
N TYR A 10 -11.03 -6.03 2.11
CA TYR A 10 -10.65 -7.12 3.02
C TYR A 10 -11.90 -7.86 3.52
N GLU A 11 -11.71 -9.09 3.99
CA GLU A 11 -12.75 -9.87 4.64
C GLU A 11 -12.91 -9.42 6.10
N ALA A 12 -14.11 -8.95 6.44
CA ALA A 12 -14.52 -8.55 7.77
C ALA A 12 -15.61 -9.50 8.30
N PRO A 13 -15.85 -9.55 9.62
CA PRO A 13 -16.87 -10.43 10.20
C PRO A 13 -18.29 -10.24 9.62
N SER A 14 -18.60 -9.03 9.13
CA SER A 14 -19.90 -8.68 8.55
C SER A 14 -19.94 -8.74 7.02
N GLY A 15 -18.87 -9.20 6.35
CA GLY A 15 -18.76 -9.25 4.89
C GLY A 15 -17.50 -8.57 4.36
N ILE A 16 -17.61 -7.84 3.25
CA ILE A 16 -16.47 -7.17 2.62
C ILE A 16 -16.30 -5.76 3.20
N GLY A 17 -15.13 -5.49 3.78
CA GLY A 17 -14.70 -4.16 4.20
C GLY A 17 -13.88 -3.45 3.11
N PHE A 18 -13.89 -2.12 3.14
CA PHE A 18 -13.05 -1.27 2.29
C PHE A 18 -12.27 -0.30 3.16
N MET A 19 -11.00 -0.08 2.83
CA MET A 19 -10.16 0.86 3.58
C MET A 19 -9.07 1.48 2.70
N GLY A 20 -8.59 2.63 3.15
CA GLY A 20 -7.41 3.30 2.62
C GLY A 20 -6.33 3.44 3.71
N ILE A 21 -5.07 3.18 3.37
CA ILE A 21 -3.93 3.44 4.26
C ILE A 21 -2.84 4.26 3.58
N GLU A 22 -2.12 5.05 4.36
CA GLU A 22 -0.83 5.61 3.95
C GLU A 22 0.26 4.56 4.18
N TRP A 23 0.92 4.14 3.10
CA TRP A 23 2.00 3.15 3.16
C TRP A 23 3.35 3.76 2.75
N PRO A 24 4.31 3.88 3.67
CA PRO A 24 5.62 4.43 3.38
C PRO A 24 6.56 3.35 2.80
N CYS A 25 7.27 3.67 1.70
CA CYS A 25 8.24 2.77 1.07
C CYS A 25 9.55 3.49 0.66
N LYS A 26 10.66 2.76 0.72
CA LYS A 26 11.98 3.26 0.29
C LYS A 26 12.13 3.33 -1.24
N ARG A 27 11.39 2.49 -1.96
CA ARG A 27 11.42 2.38 -3.43
C ARG A 27 10.01 2.55 -4.01
N PRO A 28 9.87 3.08 -5.22
CA PRO A 28 8.56 3.23 -5.84
C PRO A 28 7.96 1.87 -6.20
N ILE A 29 6.63 1.77 -6.19
CA ILE A 29 5.87 0.65 -6.75
C ILE A 29 5.97 0.74 -8.27
N ARG A 30 6.61 -0.25 -8.90
CA ARG A 30 6.85 -0.30 -10.37
C ARG A 30 6.54 -1.66 -10.99
N SER A 31 6.21 -2.66 -10.18
CA SER A 31 6.00 -4.04 -10.61
C SER A 31 4.97 -4.76 -9.74
N MET A 32 4.50 -5.93 -10.18
CA MET A 32 3.61 -6.79 -9.41
C MET A 32 4.28 -7.40 -8.17
N ASP A 33 5.60 -7.56 -8.17
CA ASP A 33 6.35 -7.98 -6.98
C ASP A 33 6.24 -6.94 -5.87
N ASP A 34 6.24 -5.65 -6.23
CA ASP A 34 6.05 -4.55 -5.27
C ASP A 34 4.64 -4.58 -4.68
N VAL A 35 3.63 -4.85 -5.52
CA VAL A 35 2.24 -5.03 -5.08
C VAL A 35 2.14 -6.22 -4.11
N THR A 36 2.86 -7.30 -4.37
CA THR A 36 2.91 -8.47 -3.48
C THR A 36 3.50 -8.12 -2.11
N VAL A 37 4.50 -7.24 -2.05
CA VAL A 37 5.04 -6.73 -0.77
C VAL A 37 3.97 -5.95 0.01
N VAL A 38 3.18 -5.10 -0.66
CA VAL A 38 2.06 -4.37 -0.02
C VAL A 38 1.02 -5.35 0.49
N MET A 39 0.63 -6.34 -0.31
CA MET A 39 -0.34 -7.38 0.08
C MET A 39 0.13 -8.16 1.32
N ASN A 40 1.41 -8.54 1.35
CA ASN A 40 2.00 -9.21 2.51
C ASN A 40 2.00 -8.31 3.75
N HIS A 41 2.27 -7.02 3.59
CA HIS A 41 2.16 -6.06 4.68
C HIS A 41 0.72 -5.99 5.22
N LEU A 42 -0.29 -5.89 4.36
CA LEU A 42 -1.70 -5.87 4.76
C LEU A 42 -2.09 -7.13 5.53
N ARG A 43 -1.67 -8.31 5.04
CA ARG A 43 -1.89 -9.59 5.72
C ARG A 43 -1.26 -9.61 7.11
N ASN A 44 0.00 -9.17 7.24
CA ASN A 44 0.71 -9.13 8.51
C ASN A 44 0.10 -8.11 9.49
N SER A 45 -0.61 -7.11 8.97
CA SER A 45 -1.38 -6.13 9.76
C SER A 45 -2.78 -6.63 10.15
N GLY A 46 -3.15 -7.87 9.79
CA GLY A 46 -4.40 -8.51 10.21
C GLY A 46 -5.55 -8.43 9.20
N TYR A 47 -5.33 -7.88 7.99
CA TYR A 47 -6.35 -7.86 6.95
C TYR A 47 -6.41 -9.21 6.23
N VAL A 48 -7.49 -9.95 6.47
CA VAL A 48 -7.76 -11.25 5.86
C VAL A 48 -8.24 -11.06 4.42
N ASN A 49 -7.74 -11.89 3.50
CA ASN A 49 -8.10 -11.86 2.08
C ASN A 49 -8.08 -10.45 1.45
N ALA A 50 -7.10 -9.64 1.87
CA ALA A 50 -6.96 -8.28 1.35
C ALA A 50 -6.71 -8.29 -0.16
N VAL A 51 -7.36 -7.40 -0.91
CA VAL A 51 -7.17 -7.20 -2.35
C VAL A 51 -6.98 -5.72 -2.63
N ILE A 52 -5.84 -5.35 -3.21
CA ILE A 52 -5.56 -3.96 -3.61
C ILE A 52 -6.45 -3.61 -4.80
N LEU A 53 -7.24 -2.54 -4.64
CA LEU A 53 -8.13 -1.99 -5.67
C LEU A 53 -7.42 -0.89 -6.47
N GLY A 54 -6.51 -0.16 -5.81
CA GLY A 54 -5.72 0.88 -6.45
C GLY A 54 -4.70 1.48 -5.49
N PHE A 55 -3.72 2.17 -6.08
CA PHE A 55 -2.73 2.93 -5.34
C PHE A 55 -2.38 4.22 -6.08
N SER A 56 -2.04 5.27 -5.33
CA SER A 56 -1.53 6.52 -5.87
C SER A 56 -0.35 7.03 -5.05
N LEU A 57 0.60 7.69 -5.71
CA LEU A 57 1.72 8.30 -5.04
C LEU A 57 1.24 9.61 -4.39
N PHE A 58 1.18 9.62 -3.06
CA PHE A 58 0.67 10.73 -2.26
C PHE A 58 1.74 11.80 -2.02
N ALA A 59 2.99 11.38 -1.78
CA ALA A 59 4.12 12.29 -1.66
C ALA A 59 5.38 11.68 -2.25
N ASP A 60 6.01 12.41 -3.17
CA ASP A 60 7.35 12.11 -3.62
C ASP A 60 8.37 12.24 -2.48
N PRO A 61 9.44 11.44 -2.48
CA PRO A 61 10.59 11.73 -1.64
C PRO A 61 11.08 13.14 -1.96
N ALA A 62 11.32 13.96 -0.92
CA ALA A 62 11.99 15.25 -1.10
C ALA A 62 13.23 15.07 -2.00
N PRO A 63 13.49 15.98 -2.96
CA PRO A 63 14.67 15.90 -3.80
C PRO A 63 15.89 15.67 -2.91
N LYS A 64 16.71 14.67 -3.21
CA LYS A 64 18.03 14.57 -2.56
C LYS A 64 18.74 15.88 -2.87
N ALA A 65 19.12 16.64 -1.85
CA ALA A 65 19.96 17.81 -2.04
C ALA A 65 21.16 17.39 -2.88
N ALA A 66 21.40 18.09 -3.99
CA ALA A 66 22.58 17.86 -4.80
C ALA A 66 23.79 18.15 -3.91
N SER A 67 24.58 17.12 -3.63
CA SER A 67 25.87 17.20 -2.95
C SER A 67 26.94 17.68 -3.91
#